data_AF-A0A4U8YYM9-F1
#
_entry.id   AF-A0A4U8YYM9-F1
#
_cell.length_a   1.000
_cell.length_b   1.000
_cell.length_c   1.000
_cell.angle_alpha   90.00
_cell.angle_beta   90.00
_cell.angle_gamma   90.00
#
_symmetry.space_group_name_H-M   'P 1'
#
loop_
_entity.id
_entity.type
_entity.pdbx_description
1 polymer ?
#
loop_
_entity_poly.entity_id
_entity_poly.type
_entity_poly.pdbx_seq_one_letter_code
_entity_poly.pdbx_strand_id
1 'polypeptide(L)'
;MGPTAEMFDMFIKRSLVQAVAGGVLVPAFLLFPPLEAFAKPTRLDCTLTSAGTDGKDTSRQASVTFDEEANTLVFDAGSQRRDLGKVTISTITIDGYTDDLSIGIDRSSWHIVVQTYAQDHVRAEFGVCKPAAAPAH
;
A
#
# COMPACT_ATOMS: atom_id res chain seq x y z
N MET A 1 22.62 25.61 51.29
CA MET A 1 21.35 25.75 50.55
C MET A 1 21.01 24.41 49.93
N GLY A 2 19.76 23.97 50.05
CA GLY A 2 19.22 22.77 49.40
C GLY A 2 19.12 22.90 47.86
N PRO A 3 18.55 21.89 47.18
CA PRO A 3 19.17 21.16 46.07
C PRO A 3 18.49 21.34 44.70
N THR A 4 19.02 20.72 43.64
CA THR A 4 18.28 20.12 42.49
C THR A 4 19.31 19.35 41.62
N ALA A 5 19.30 18.01 41.69
CA ALA A 5 18.57 17.08 40.81
C ALA A 5 19.46 16.69 39.61
N GLU A 6 20.17 15.57 39.68
CA GLU A 6 19.74 14.24 39.18
C GLU A 6 20.16 14.04 37.70
N MET A 7 20.75 12.94 37.22
CA MET A 7 20.90 11.60 37.78
C MET A 7 21.70 10.71 36.78
N PHE A 8 22.72 10.02 37.29
CA PHE A 8 23.42 8.82 36.80
C PHE A 8 24.14 8.80 35.44
N ASP A 9 25.39 9.27 35.50
CA ASP A 9 26.55 8.52 35.01
C ASP A 9 26.63 7.16 35.74
N MET A 10 26.72 6.05 35.01
CA MET A 10 27.54 4.92 35.48
C MET A 10 27.97 4.04 34.31
N PHE A 11 29.15 4.39 33.79
CA PHE A 11 30.09 3.45 33.18
C PHE A 11 30.21 2.16 34.00
N ILE A 12 29.89 0.99 33.42
CA ILE A 12 30.67 -0.23 33.67
C ILE A 12 30.84 -1.01 32.37
N LYS A 13 31.85 -0.60 31.59
CA LYS A 13 32.67 -1.53 30.82
C LYS A 13 33.46 -2.37 31.81
N ARG A 14 33.36 -3.69 31.78
CA ARG A 14 34.46 -4.62 32.09
C ARG A 14 34.12 -6.04 31.67
N SER A 15 34.87 -6.52 30.68
CA SER A 15 35.02 -7.92 30.29
C SER A 15 35.53 -8.78 31.46
N LEU A 16 35.21 -10.09 31.49
CA LEU A 16 36.10 -11.21 31.10
C LEU A 16 35.67 -12.56 31.75
N VAL A 17 35.83 -13.64 30.98
CA VAL A 17 36.06 -15.07 31.32
C VAL A 17 34.89 -16.03 31.59
N GLN A 18 34.76 -16.94 30.63
CA GLN A 18 34.46 -18.38 30.66
C GLN A 18 34.10 -19.03 32.00
N ALA A 19 32.88 -19.57 32.07
CA ALA A 19 32.53 -20.67 32.95
C ALA A 19 32.53 -21.98 32.15
N VAL A 20 33.35 -22.93 32.57
CA VAL A 20 33.29 -24.34 32.17
C VAL A 20 32.69 -25.13 33.34
N ALA A 21 31.93 -26.16 33.01
CA ALA A 21 31.35 -27.20 33.87
C ALA A 21 29.90 -27.00 34.34
N GLY A 22 29.10 -28.05 34.08
CA GLY A 22 27.82 -28.30 34.73
C GLY A 22 26.63 -28.13 33.78
N GLY A 23 26.12 -29.26 33.26
CA GLY A 23 25.02 -29.28 32.30
C GLY A 23 23.75 -28.60 32.81
N VAL A 24 23.16 -27.78 31.95
CA VAL A 24 21.74 -27.41 31.94
C VAL A 24 21.35 -27.22 30.48
N LEU A 25 20.22 -27.81 30.12
CA LEU A 25 19.60 -27.85 28.79
C LEU A 25 19.71 -26.51 28.03
N VAL A 26 20.18 -26.58 26.80
CA VAL A 26 20.06 -25.49 25.81
C VAL A 26 18.56 -25.21 25.63
N PRO A 27 18.01 -24.05 26.05
CA PRO A 27 16.78 -23.62 25.42
C PRO A 27 17.21 -23.18 24.03
N ALA A 28 16.97 -24.05 23.05
CA ALA A 28 16.88 -23.64 21.66
C ALA A 28 15.82 -22.54 21.62
N PHE A 29 16.26 -21.29 21.78
CA PHE A 29 15.46 -20.12 21.46
C PHE A 29 15.22 -20.26 19.96
N LEU A 30 14.06 -20.84 19.69
CA LEU A 30 13.43 -20.97 18.40
C LEU A 30 13.67 -19.66 17.66
N LEU A 31 14.53 -19.76 16.64
CA LEU A 31 14.56 -18.86 15.51
C LEU A 31 13.17 -18.95 14.87
N PHE A 32 12.19 -18.29 15.47
CA PHE A 32 10.95 -17.98 14.78
C PHE A 32 11.33 -16.92 13.76
N PRO A 33 11.32 -17.23 12.44
CA PRO A 33 11.32 -16.15 11.48
C PRO A 33 10.09 -15.27 11.78
N PRO A 34 10.19 -13.93 11.68
CA PRO A 34 8.98 -13.14 11.60
C PRO A 34 8.16 -13.72 10.45
N LEU A 35 6.91 -14.11 10.74
CA LEU A 35 5.92 -14.34 9.71
C LEU A 35 5.72 -12.99 9.03
N GLU A 36 6.55 -12.69 8.04
CA GLU A 36 6.28 -11.65 7.07
C GLU A 36 5.02 -12.11 6.35
N ALA A 37 3.88 -11.65 6.85
CA ALA A 37 2.65 -11.66 6.08
C ALA A 37 2.90 -10.71 4.91
N PHE A 38 3.54 -11.23 3.84
CA PHE A 38 3.63 -10.55 2.56
C PHE A 38 2.20 -10.16 2.19
N ALA A 39 1.91 -8.87 2.30
CA ALA A 39 0.58 -8.36 2.02
C ALA A 39 0.37 -8.57 0.51
N LYS A 40 -0.38 -9.62 0.16
CA LYS A 40 -0.62 -9.97 -1.24
C LYS A 40 -1.24 -8.76 -1.96
N PRO A 41 -0.90 -8.53 -3.25
CA PRO A 41 -1.54 -7.50 -4.05
C PRO A 41 -3.06 -7.52 -3.90
N THR A 42 -3.62 -6.37 -3.55
CA THR A 42 -5.06 -6.18 -3.39
C THR A 42 -5.64 -5.73 -4.70
N ARG A 43 -6.69 -6.42 -5.16
CA ARG A 43 -7.44 -6.05 -6.35
C ARG A 43 -8.76 -5.42 -5.97
N LEU A 44 -9.10 -4.34 -6.65
CA LEU A 44 -10.40 -3.66 -6.62
C LEU A 44 -11.06 -3.82 -7.99
N ASP A 45 -12.34 -4.15 -8.00
CA ASP A 45 -13.17 -4.09 -9.20
C ASP A 45 -14.02 -2.82 -9.16
N CYS A 46 -13.94 -2.00 -10.20
CA CYS A 46 -14.50 -0.66 -10.25
C CYS A 46 -15.49 -0.52 -11.40
N THR A 47 -16.59 0.17 -11.14
CA THR A 47 -17.52 0.61 -12.19
C THR A 47 -17.31 2.11 -12.39
N LEU A 48 -16.76 2.47 -13.55
CA LEU A 48 -16.47 3.85 -13.93
C LEU A 48 -17.61 4.39 -14.80
N THR A 49 -17.91 5.66 -14.63
CA THR A 49 -18.91 6.41 -15.39
C THR A 49 -18.26 7.67 -15.94
N SER A 50 -18.47 7.93 -17.23
CA SER A 50 -18.02 9.14 -17.89
C SER A 50 -19.21 9.88 -18.49
N ALA A 51 -19.26 11.19 -18.27
CA ALA A 51 -20.27 12.04 -18.87
C ALA A 51 -19.99 12.15 -20.37
N GLY A 52 -20.88 11.61 -21.19
CA GLY A 52 -20.80 11.75 -22.64
C GLY A 52 -21.10 13.18 -23.07
N THR A 53 -20.47 13.63 -24.16
CA THR A 53 -20.74 14.94 -24.77
C THR A 53 -22.15 15.03 -25.36
N ASP A 54 -22.84 13.89 -25.52
CA ASP A 54 -24.23 13.75 -25.94
C ASP A 54 -25.22 13.77 -24.77
N GLY A 55 -24.74 14.04 -23.55
CA GLY A 55 -25.56 14.04 -22.33
C GLY A 55 -25.92 12.64 -21.84
N LYS A 56 -25.32 11.58 -22.40
CA LYS A 56 -25.49 10.22 -21.92
C LYS A 56 -24.28 9.76 -21.15
N ASP A 57 -24.52 9.28 -19.95
CA ASP A 57 -23.48 8.64 -19.16
C ASP A 57 -23.14 7.28 -19.76
N THR A 58 -21.85 7.04 -19.96
CA THR A 58 -21.33 5.74 -20.36
C THR A 58 -20.63 5.10 -19.19
N SER A 59 -20.97 3.84 -18.90
CA SER A 59 -20.36 3.08 -17.82
C SER A 59 -19.51 1.94 -18.35
N ARG A 60 -18.39 1.66 -17.69
CA ARG A 60 -17.48 0.56 -18.01
C ARG A 60 -16.88 -0.06 -16.76
N GLN A 61 -16.51 -1.34 -16.87
CA GLN A 61 -15.77 -2.04 -15.82
C GLN A 61 -14.28 -1.74 -15.95
N ALA A 62 -13.61 -1.67 -14.80
CA ALA A 62 -12.16 -1.62 -14.67
C ALA A 62 -11.74 -2.38 -13.42
N SER A 63 -10.46 -2.67 -13.30
CA SER A 63 -9.87 -3.15 -12.05
C SER A 63 -8.60 -2.39 -11.72
N VAL A 64 -8.36 -2.20 -10.44
CA VAL A 64 -7.14 -1.60 -9.90
C VAL A 64 -6.48 -2.63 -9.00
N THR A 65 -5.22 -2.93 -9.25
CA THR A 65 -4.42 -3.79 -8.36
C THR A 65 -3.32 -2.94 -7.74
N PHE A 66 -3.21 -2.97 -6.42
CA PHE A 66 -2.15 -2.26 -5.70
C PHE A 66 -1.44 -3.18 -4.73
N ASP A 67 -0.18 -2.91 -4.50
CA ASP A 67 0.67 -3.60 -3.52
C ASP A 67 1.36 -2.52 -2.67
N GLU A 68 1.02 -2.48 -1.39
CA GLU A 68 1.54 -1.46 -0.45
C GLU A 68 3.02 -1.67 -0.15
N GLU A 69 3.50 -2.91 -0.16
CA GLU A 69 4.88 -3.28 0.15
C GLU A 69 5.80 -3.00 -1.05
N ALA A 70 5.38 -3.42 -2.23
CA ALA A 70 6.09 -3.15 -3.48
C ALA A 70 5.89 -1.71 -4.00
N ASN A 71 4.98 -0.95 -3.37
CA ASN A 71 4.54 0.39 -3.80
C ASN A 71 4.17 0.45 -5.29
N THR A 72 3.34 -0.50 -5.73
CA THR A 72 2.90 -0.62 -7.13
C THR A 72 1.40 -0.38 -7.26
N LEU A 73 0.99 0.13 -8.41
CA LEU A 73 -0.40 0.37 -8.76
C LEU A 73 -0.59 0.07 -10.25
N VAL A 74 -1.56 -0.78 -10.56
CA VAL A 74 -1.88 -1.20 -11.91
C VAL A 74 -3.35 -0.95 -12.17
N PHE A 75 -3.64 -0.26 -13.27
CA PHE A 75 -4.99 -0.05 -13.77
C PHE A 75 -5.25 -0.95 -14.98
N ASP A 76 -6.38 -1.63 -14.99
CA ASP A 76 -6.78 -2.53 -16.06
C ASP A 76 -8.21 -2.25 -16.49
N ALA A 77 -8.37 -1.89 -17.76
CA ALA A 77 -9.61 -1.46 -18.39
C ALA A 77 -9.89 -2.30 -19.64
N GLY A 78 -9.88 -3.63 -19.50
CA GLY A 78 -10.13 -4.55 -20.61
C GLY A 78 -8.86 -4.73 -21.45
N SER A 79 -8.73 -4.03 -22.58
CA SER A 79 -7.51 -4.09 -23.41
C SER A 79 -6.43 -3.09 -22.99
N GLN A 80 -6.76 -2.18 -22.07
CA GLN A 80 -5.84 -1.14 -21.60
C GLN A 80 -5.37 -1.47 -20.19
N ARG A 81 -4.22 -2.13 -20.09
CA ARG A 81 -3.48 -2.32 -18.85
C ARG A 81 -2.37 -1.29 -18.74
N ARG A 82 -2.28 -0.60 -17.61
CA ARG A 82 -1.31 0.47 -17.34
C ARG A 82 -0.72 0.26 -15.96
N ASP A 83 0.59 0.07 -15.91
CA ASP A 83 1.35 0.17 -14.66
C ASP A 83 1.59 1.66 -14.37
N LEU A 84 1.12 2.13 -13.22
CA LEU A 84 1.21 3.54 -12.86
C LEU A 84 2.53 3.85 -12.18
N GLY A 85 3.07 5.02 -12.51
CA GLY A 85 4.24 5.57 -11.85
C GLY A 85 3.86 6.45 -10.66
N LYS A 86 4.90 6.86 -9.91
CA LYS A 86 4.81 7.87 -8.84
C LYS A 86 3.65 7.59 -7.86
N VAL A 87 3.58 6.32 -7.47
CA VAL A 87 2.51 5.77 -6.63
C VAL A 87 2.64 6.29 -5.20
N THR A 88 1.51 6.71 -4.65
CA THR A 88 1.36 7.07 -3.24
C THR A 88 0.22 6.24 -2.68
N ILE A 89 0.54 5.33 -1.76
CA ILE A 89 -0.46 4.55 -1.03
C ILE A 89 -0.40 4.97 0.43
N SER A 90 -1.52 5.44 0.95
CA SER A 90 -1.69 5.85 2.33
C SER A 90 -2.88 5.13 2.95
N THR A 91 -3.14 5.39 4.23
CA THR A 91 -4.30 4.84 4.93
C THR A 91 -5.65 5.36 4.40
N ILE A 92 -5.65 6.50 3.71
CA ILE A 92 -6.86 7.17 3.24
C ILE A 92 -6.95 7.29 1.73
N THR A 93 -5.83 7.28 1.00
CA THR A 93 -5.82 7.43 -0.45
C THR A 93 -4.86 6.44 -1.12
N ILE A 94 -5.19 6.08 -2.36
CA ILE A 94 -4.31 5.39 -3.29
C ILE A 94 -4.28 6.20 -4.56
N ASP A 95 -3.11 6.74 -4.89
CA ASP A 95 -2.92 7.63 -6.02
C ASP A 95 -1.76 7.12 -6.88
N GLY A 96 -1.88 7.31 -8.19
CA GLY A 96 -0.79 7.04 -9.11
C GLY A 96 -1.03 7.68 -10.46
N TYR A 97 0.06 7.89 -11.21
CA TYR A 97 -0.02 8.61 -12.46
C TYR A 97 1.10 8.25 -13.43
N THR A 98 0.79 8.41 -14.70
CA THR A 98 1.70 8.36 -15.85
C THR A 98 1.62 9.71 -16.57
N ASP A 99 2.23 9.83 -17.74
CA ASP A 99 2.21 11.09 -18.49
C ASP A 99 0.80 11.41 -19.06
N ASP A 100 0.00 10.39 -19.36
CA ASP A 100 -1.33 10.50 -19.99
C ASP A 100 -2.50 10.06 -19.11
N LEU A 101 -2.24 9.62 -17.87
CA LEU A 101 -3.27 9.08 -16.98
C LEU A 101 -2.98 9.39 -15.50
N SER A 102 -3.97 9.87 -14.76
CA SER A 102 -3.95 9.92 -13.29
C SER A 102 -5.12 9.15 -12.70
N ILE A 103 -4.88 8.51 -11.55
CA ILE A 103 -5.87 7.79 -10.77
C ILE A 103 -5.75 8.21 -9.32
N GLY A 104 -6.90 8.47 -8.69
CA GLY A 104 -7.01 8.65 -7.25
C GLY A 104 -8.17 7.84 -6.70
N ILE A 105 -7.95 7.16 -5.58
CA ILE A 105 -8.94 6.33 -4.89
C ILE A 105 -8.99 6.75 -3.43
N ASP A 106 -10.17 7.11 -2.95
CA ASP A 106 -10.43 7.30 -1.53
C ASP A 106 -10.71 5.93 -0.90
N ARG A 107 -9.87 5.49 0.06
CA ARG A 107 -10.00 4.18 0.73
C ARG A 107 -11.18 4.12 1.70
N SER A 108 -11.69 5.26 2.16
CA SER A 108 -12.82 5.31 3.10
C SER A 108 -14.16 5.03 2.41
N SER A 109 -14.28 5.44 1.15
CA SER A 109 -15.50 5.31 0.34
C SER A 109 -15.35 4.40 -0.88
N TRP A 110 -14.11 4.01 -1.19
CA TRP A 110 -13.71 3.35 -2.44
C TRP A 110 -14.13 4.10 -3.71
N HIS A 111 -14.36 5.41 -3.60
CA HIS A 111 -14.61 6.25 -4.77
C HIS A 111 -13.31 6.42 -5.55
N ILE A 112 -13.42 6.32 -6.87
CA ILE A 112 -12.31 6.43 -7.80
C ILE A 112 -12.54 7.58 -8.78
N VAL A 113 -11.46 8.30 -9.07
CA VAL A 113 -11.37 9.25 -10.17
C VAL A 113 -10.26 8.80 -11.10
N VAL A 114 -10.56 8.72 -12.39
CA VAL A 114 -9.60 8.45 -13.45
C VAL A 114 -9.60 9.64 -14.40
N GLN A 115 -8.45 10.26 -14.64
CA GLN A 115 -8.32 11.33 -15.62
C GLN A 115 -7.32 10.93 -16.69
N THR A 116 -7.76 10.91 -17.93
CA THR A 116 -6.89 10.68 -19.10
C THR A 116 -6.62 12.02 -19.78
N TYR A 117 -5.35 12.33 -20.02
CA TYR A 117 -4.89 13.57 -20.63
C TYR A 117 -4.52 13.32 -22.09
N ALA A 118 -5.20 14.03 -22.99
CA ALA A 118 -4.84 14.14 -24.40
C ALA A 118 -4.36 15.57 -24.68
N GLN A 119 -3.81 15.81 -25.88
CA GLN A 119 -3.24 17.12 -26.24
C GLN A 119 -4.26 18.28 -26.16
N ASP A 120 -5.53 17.99 -26.42
CA ASP A 120 -6.60 18.98 -26.59
C ASP A 120 -7.73 18.85 -25.58
N HIS A 121 -7.78 17.77 -24.80
CA HIS A 121 -8.84 17.54 -23.83
C HIS A 121 -8.40 16.65 -22.66
N VAL A 122 -9.16 16.73 -21.57
CA VAL A 122 -9.06 15.81 -20.44
C VAL A 122 -10.37 15.06 -20.33
N ARG A 123 -10.29 13.74 -20.28
CA ARG A 123 -11.45 12.88 -20.01
C ARG A 123 -11.40 12.44 -18.56
N ALA A 124 -12.44 12.76 -17.79
CA ALA A 124 -12.60 12.31 -16.42
C ALA A 124 -13.67 11.22 -16.34
N GLU A 125 -13.39 10.18 -15.57
CA GLU A 125 -14.32 9.11 -15.23
C GLU A 125 -14.37 8.97 -13.71
N PHE A 126 -15.56 8.76 -13.18
CA PHE A 126 -15.83 8.67 -11.74
C PHE A 126 -16.52 7.36 -11.44
N GLY A 127 -16.27 6.78 -10.27
CA GLY A 127 -16.87 5.50 -9.96
C GLY A 127 -16.74 5.08 -8.52
N VAL A 128 -17.20 3.85 -8.28
CA VAL A 128 -17.05 3.17 -7.01
C VAL A 128 -16.38 1.83 -7.26
N CYS A 129 -15.41 1.52 -6.41
CA CYS A 129 -14.69 0.27 -6.39
C CYS A 129 -15.18 -0.62 -5.24
N LYS A 130 -14.91 -1.92 -5.37
CA LYS A 130 -15.08 -2.90 -4.28
C LYS A 130 -13.89 -3.85 -4.28
N PRO A 131 -13.42 -4.30 -3.12
CA PRO A 131 -12.44 -5.36 -3.05
C PRO A 131 -12.92 -6.58 -3.84
N ALA A 132 -12.08 -7.07 -4.74
CA ALA A 132 -12.33 -8.32 -5.44
C ALA A 132 -12.38 -9.45 -4.40
N ALA A 133 -13.32 -10.38 -4.55
CA ALA A 133 -13.33 -11.57 -3.72
C ALA A 133 -11.98 -12.28 -3.87
N ALA A 134 -11.38 -12.68 -2.74
CA ALA A 134 -10.18 -13.50 -2.78
C ALA A 134 -10.46 -14.72 -3.69
N PRO A 135 -9.54 -15.07 -4.61
CA PRO A 135 -9.74 -16.24 -5.45
C PRO A 135 -10.01 -17.45 -4.54
N ALA A 136 -11.11 -18.18 -4.82
CA ALA A 136 -11.39 -19.43 -4.13
C ALA A 136 -10.22 -20.37 -4.38
N HIS A 137 -9.54 -20.73 -3.29
CA HIS A 137 -8.41 -21.67 -3.30
C HIS A 137 -8.91 -23.11 -3.48
#